data_AF-X0YEN8-F1
#
_entry.id   AF-X0YEN8-F1
#
_cell.length_a   1.000
_cell.length_b   1.000
_cell.length_c   1.000
_cell.angle_alpha   90.00
_cell.angle_beta   90.00
_cell.angle_gamma   90.00
#
_symmetry.space_group_name_H-M   'P 1'
#
loop_
_entity.id
_entity.type
_entity.pdbx_description
1 polymer ?
#
loop_
_entity_poly.entity_id
_entity_poly.type
_entity_poly.pdbx_seq_one_letter_code
_entity_poly.pdbx_strand_id
1 'polypeptide(L)'
;KSFPFEGAANIKYPTLTVAALQFHARAYPAIVPSRAVVKGKVVGYDPNGEKMERAERIGKHMTYQVLEEMTEWEDDMDRGLLVMPIVGIFFKKSYYDPHEGRNISKAVWAQNLVMDYEAESLDRAPRKSEEFELYDQDIIERVRAGIWIEPDLEMQDEEKPELFIEQHTSLDLDEDGYKEPYVVTVHKDTATVVRITARYDEDAIFIKDGKNLITIGGKKREVREYNEQVEQQNMESAMLAEQARQSTG
;
A
#
# COMPACT_ATOMS: atom_id res chain seq x y z
N LYS A 1 -16.32 -15.45 47.66
CA LYS A 1 -16.19 -14.75 46.35
C LYS A 1 -17.24 -15.35 45.44
N SER A 2 -18.16 -14.54 44.92
CA SER A 2 -19.50 -15.01 44.55
C SER A 2 -20.13 -14.36 43.32
N PHE A 3 -19.34 -13.64 42.52
CA PHE A 3 -19.81 -13.02 41.27
C PHE A 3 -18.82 -13.34 40.14
N PRO A 4 -19.25 -13.94 39.01
CA PRO A 4 -20.64 -14.23 38.62
C PRO A 4 -21.27 -15.45 39.31
N PHE A 5 -20.50 -16.30 40.01
CA PHE A 5 -21.03 -17.42 40.80
C PHE A 5 -20.15 -17.72 42.03
N GLU A 6 -20.65 -18.54 42.95
CA GLU A 6 -19.92 -18.93 44.16
C GLU A 6 -18.67 -19.76 43.85
N GLY A 7 -17.51 -19.33 44.37
CA GLY A 7 -16.20 -19.90 44.05
C GLY A 7 -15.51 -19.24 42.84
N ALA A 8 -16.15 -18.31 42.13
CA ALA A 8 -15.54 -17.62 41.00
C ALA A 8 -14.29 -16.80 41.40
N ALA A 9 -13.31 -16.78 40.49
CA ALA A 9 -12.08 -16.01 40.63
C ALA A 9 -12.22 -14.61 39.98
N ASN A 10 -12.28 -13.56 40.82
CA ASN A 10 -12.42 -12.18 40.35
C ASN A 10 -11.09 -11.53 39.90
N ILE A 11 -10.01 -12.29 39.76
CA ILE A 11 -8.68 -11.77 39.37
C ILE A 11 -8.55 -11.85 37.85
N LYS A 12 -8.60 -10.69 37.19
CA LYS A 12 -8.25 -10.57 35.77
C LYS A 12 -6.72 -10.52 35.65
N TYR A 13 -6.10 -11.64 35.24
CA TYR A 13 -4.66 -11.67 34.97
C TYR A 13 -4.42 -11.44 33.46
N PRO A 14 -3.60 -10.46 33.05
CA PRO A 14 -3.43 -10.10 31.64
C PRO A 14 -2.46 -11.06 30.92
N THR A 15 -2.79 -12.35 30.88
CA THR A 15 -1.93 -13.42 30.32
C THR A 15 -1.59 -13.20 28.85
N LEU A 16 -2.56 -12.77 28.04
CA LEU A 16 -2.35 -12.43 26.62
C LEU A 16 -1.37 -11.25 26.48
N THR A 17 -1.52 -10.18 27.26
CA THR A 17 -0.62 -9.03 27.23
C THR A 17 0.81 -9.42 27.64
N VAL A 18 0.97 -10.24 28.68
CA VAL A 18 2.29 -10.75 29.10
C VAL A 18 2.93 -11.60 28.01
N ALA A 19 2.16 -12.46 27.33
CA ALA A 19 2.66 -13.27 26.21
C ALA A 19 3.06 -12.40 25.00
N ALA A 20 2.26 -11.39 24.65
CA ALA A 20 2.54 -10.45 23.57
C ALA A 20 3.82 -9.64 23.84
N LEU A 21 3.97 -9.09 25.06
CA LEU A 21 5.19 -8.39 25.48
C LEU A 21 6.42 -9.31 25.45
N GLN A 22 6.30 -10.57 25.86
CA GLN A 22 7.39 -11.55 25.76
C GLN A 22 7.71 -11.94 24.31
N PHE A 23 6.75 -11.94 23.39
CA PHE A 23 7.02 -12.10 21.96
C PHE A 23 7.79 -10.89 21.43
N HIS A 24 7.23 -9.70 21.61
CA HIS A 24 7.77 -8.42 21.14
C HIS A 24 9.22 -8.20 21.60
N ALA A 25 9.51 -8.37 22.90
CA ALA A 25 10.86 -8.21 23.47
C ALA A 25 11.92 -9.17 22.88
N ARG A 26 11.53 -10.21 22.15
CA ARG A 26 12.44 -11.10 21.40
C ARG A 26 12.41 -10.83 19.89
N ALA A 27 11.23 -10.51 19.34
CA ALA A 27 11.04 -10.27 17.92
C ALA A 27 11.68 -8.94 17.47
N TYR A 28 11.49 -7.87 18.24
CA TYR A 28 12.00 -6.54 17.90
C TYR A 28 13.52 -6.51 17.63
N PRO A 29 14.42 -6.89 18.57
CA PRO A 29 15.87 -6.86 18.32
C PRO A 29 16.34 -7.89 17.28
N ALA A 30 15.52 -8.88 16.92
CA ALA A 30 15.83 -9.85 15.88
C ALA A 30 15.48 -9.35 14.47
N ILE A 31 14.40 -8.56 14.34
CA ILE A 31 13.90 -8.00 13.07
C ILE A 31 14.49 -6.61 12.79
N VAL A 32 14.70 -5.79 13.82
CA VAL A 32 15.28 -4.45 13.74
C VAL A 32 16.64 -4.41 14.46
N PRO A 33 17.70 -5.04 13.91
CA PRO A 33 19.05 -4.94 14.46
C PRO A 33 19.69 -3.60 14.07
N SER A 34 20.29 -2.90 15.04
CA SER A 34 20.74 -1.49 14.98
C SER A 34 21.78 -1.10 13.91
N ARG A 35 22.15 -1.98 12.98
CA ARG A 35 23.14 -1.73 11.91
C ARG A 35 22.88 -2.43 10.57
N ALA A 36 21.94 -3.38 10.49
CA ALA A 36 21.83 -4.27 9.32
C ALA A 36 20.43 -4.89 9.19
N VAL A 37 19.41 -4.03 9.01
CA VAL A 37 18.01 -4.43 8.80
C VAL A 37 17.87 -5.20 7.48
N VAL A 38 18.48 -4.72 6.40
CA VAL A 38 18.42 -5.37 5.08
C VAL A 38 19.72 -6.14 4.79
N LYS A 39 19.59 -7.42 4.45
CA LYS A 39 20.71 -8.32 4.15
C LYS A 39 20.56 -8.92 2.76
N GLY A 40 21.49 -8.60 1.86
CA GLY A 40 21.55 -9.22 0.53
C GLY A 40 22.00 -10.68 0.62
N LYS A 41 21.27 -11.59 -0.02
CA LYS A 41 21.64 -13.01 -0.16
C LYS A 41 22.18 -13.27 -1.57
N VAL A 42 23.43 -13.70 -1.68
CA VAL A 42 24.00 -14.14 -2.97
C VAL A 42 23.36 -15.45 -3.40
N VAL A 43 23.02 -15.55 -4.69
CA VAL A 43 22.50 -16.77 -5.33
C VAL A 43 23.45 -17.21 -6.45
N GLY A 44 23.74 -18.51 -6.49
CA GLY A 44 24.67 -19.12 -7.43
C GLY A 44 26.15 -19.00 -7.02
N TYR A 45 27.04 -19.56 -7.85
CA TYR A 45 28.47 -19.59 -7.59
C TYR A 45 29.10 -18.18 -7.65
N ASP A 46 29.94 -17.84 -6.69
CA ASP A 46 30.64 -16.55 -6.56
C ASP A 46 32.10 -16.77 -6.15
N PRO A 47 32.99 -17.17 -7.08
CA PRO A 47 34.36 -17.54 -6.75
C PRO A 47 35.24 -16.35 -6.36
N ASN A 48 34.90 -15.15 -6.84
CA ASN A 48 35.67 -13.92 -6.63
C ASN A 48 35.11 -13.05 -5.49
N GLY A 49 33.91 -13.36 -4.96
CA GLY A 49 33.22 -12.54 -3.95
C GLY A 49 32.55 -11.26 -4.49
N GLU A 50 32.65 -10.97 -5.78
CA GLU A 50 32.11 -9.75 -6.41
C GLU A 50 30.58 -9.62 -6.24
N LYS A 51 29.85 -10.75 -6.22
CA LYS A 51 28.40 -10.72 -5.98
C LYS A 51 28.09 -10.44 -4.51
N MET A 52 28.92 -10.96 -3.59
CA MET A 52 28.82 -10.66 -2.16
C MET A 52 29.08 -9.19 -1.88
N GLU A 53 30.16 -8.61 -2.39
CA GLU A 53 30.44 -7.18 -2.23
C GLU A 53 29.30 -6.29 -2.75
N ARG A 54 28.72 -6.65 -3.90
CA ARG A 54 27.55 -5.96 -4.45
C ARG A 54 26.32 -6.12 -3.55
N ALA A 55 26.09 -7.32 -3.01
CA ALA A 55 24.98 -7.58 -2.08
C ALA A 55 25.12 -6.81 -0.77
N GLU A 56 26.34 -6.65 -0.25
CA GLU A 56 26.62 -5.82 0.93
C GLU A 56 26.40 -4.32 0.65
N ARG A 57 26.86 -3.80 -0.51
CA ARG A 57 26.59 -2.41 -0.91
C ARG A 57 25.09 -2.12 -1.01
N ILE A 58 24.32 -3.02 -1.64
CA ILE A 58 22.86 -2.89 -1.76
C ILE A 58 22.20 -2.97 -0.38
N GLY A 59 22.56 -3.96 0.45
CA GLY A 59 22.00 -4.12 1.80
C GLY A 59 22.29 -2.92 2.70
N LYS A 60 23.48 -2.34 2.61
CA LYS A 60 23.84 -1.10 3.34
C LYS A 60 23.03 0.10 2.84
N HIS A 61 22.87 0.27 1.53
CA HIS A 61 22.05 1.35 0.97
C HIS A 61 20.58 1.21 1.38
N MET A 62 19.97 0.05 1.20
CA MET A 62 18.57 -0.19 1.61
C MET A 62 18.37 -0.06 3.13
N THR A 63 19.36 -0.44 3.95
CA THR A 63 19.32 -0.20 5.40
C THR A 63 19.35 1.29 5.73
N TYR A 64 20.13 2.10 4.99
CA TYR A 64 20.10 3.56 5.11
C TYR A 64 18.72 4.14 4.72
N GLN A 65 18.12 3.67 3.62
CA GLN A 65 16.77 4.11 3.24
C GLN A 65 15.74 3.82 4.34
N VAL A 66 15.78 2.61 4.90
CA VAL A 66 14.80 2.15 5.89
C VAL A 66 14.98 2.79 7.28
N LEU A 67 16.20 3.15 7.69
CA LEU A 67 16.46 3.73 9.01
C LEU A 67 16.59 5.25 9.03
N GLU A 68 17.06 5.87 7.93
CA GLU A 68 17.41 7.28 7.88
C GLU A 68 16.52 8.08 6.92
N GLU A 69 16.06 7.49 5.81
CA GLU A 69 15.07 8.12 4.90
C GLU A 69 13.62 7.84 5.33
N MET A 70 13.36 6.74 6.06
CA MET A 70 12.04 6.35 6.59
C MET A 70 11.98 6.39 8.12
N THR A 71 12.01 7.59 8.69
CA THR A 71 11.97 7.78 10.16
C THR A 71 10.72 7.19 10.82
N GLU A 72 9.62 7.07 10.09
CA GLU A 72 8.36 6.46 10.57
C GLU A 72 8.40 4.93 10.64
N TRP A 73 9.32 4.28 9.94
CA TRP A 73 9.30 2.83 9.71
C TRP A 73 9.61 2.01 10.97
N GLU A 74 10.52 2.49 11.82
CA GLU A 74 10.89 1.79 13.06
C GLU A 74 9.73 1.78 14.06
N ASP A 75 9.04 2.92 14.22
CA ASP A 75 7.82 3.06 15.02
C ASP A 75 6.68 2.15 14.52
N ASP A 76 6.46 2.10 13.20
CA ASP A 76 5.46 1.23 12.57
C ASP A 76 5.79 -0.26 12.77
N MET A 77 7.08 -0.63 12.70
CA MET A 77 7.54 -1.98 12.99
C MET A 77 7.43 -2.34 14.48
N ASP A 78 7.71 -1.41 15.39
CA ASP A 78 7.54 -1.60 16.84
C ASP A 78 6.09 -1.96 17.18
N ARG A 79 5.16 -1.11 16.74
CA ARG A 79 3.72 -1.29 16.92
C ARG A 79 3.22 -2.55 16.22
N GLY A 80 3.66 -2.80 14.99
CA GLY A 80 3.31 -4.00 14.22
C GLY A 80 3.72 -5.29 14.92
N LEU A 81 4.93 -5.37 15.48
CA LEU A 81 5.42 -6.54 16.22
C LEU A 81 4.73 -6.72 17.59
N LEU A 82 4.22 -5.65 18.19
CA LEU A 82 3.44 -5.73 19.43
C LEU A 82 2.01 -6.23 19.18
N VAL A 83 1.40 -5.81 18.06
CA VAL A 83 0.02 -6.18 17.67
C VAL A 83 -0.06 -7.56 17.02
N MET A 84 0.96 -7.97 16.24
CA MET A 84 1.05 -9.28 15.58
C MET A 84 0.70 -10.48 16.48
N PRO A 85 1.25 -10.67 17.70
CA PRO A 85 0.91 -11.82 18.55
C PRO A 85 -0.53 -11.79 19.11
N ILE A 86 -1.27 -10.69 18.95
CA ILE A 86 -2.66 -10.53 19.39
C ILE A 86 -3.62 -10.76 18.22
N VAL A 87 -3.35 -10.15 17.06
CA VAL A 87 -4.20 -10.21 15.86
C VAL A 87 -3.86 -11.41 14.96
N GLY A 88 -2.65 -11.95 15.08
CA GLY A 88 -2.12 -13.06 14.27
C GLY A 88 -1.44 -12.62 12.98
N ILE A 89 -1.76 -11.42 12.46
CA ILE A 89 -1.21 -10.88 11.22
C ILE A 89 -1.07 -9.36 11.30
N PHE A 90 -0.09 -8.83 10.56
CA PHE A 90 0.03 -7.41 10.22
C PHE A 90 0.53 -7.34 8.78
N PHE A 91 0.20 -6.27 8.06
CA PHE A 91 0.64 -6.07 6.68
C PHE A 91 1.56 -4.86 6.60
N LYS A 92 2.36 -4.79 5.53
CA LYS A 92 3.09 -3.58 5.15
C LYS A 92 2.92 -3.31 3.67
N LYS A 93 2.80 -2.03 3.34
CA LYS A 93 2.69 -1.54 1.98
C LYS A 93 3.91 -0.68 1.69
N SER A 94 4.75 -1.14 0.77
CA SER A 94 5.97 -0.45 0.36
C SER A 94 5.81 0.05 -1.07
N TYR A 95 5.99 1.35 -1.28
CA TYR A 95 5.80 2.04 -2.56
C TYR A 95 6.72 3.26 -2.65
N TYR A 96 6.97 3.74 -3.87
CA TYR A 96 7.61 5.05 -4.06
C TYR A 96 6.54 6.13 -4.00
N ASP A 97 6.70 7.13 -3.13
CA ASP A 97 5.76 8.24 -3.02
C ASP A 97 6.23 9.41 -3.93
N PRO A 98 5.49 9.76 -4.99
CA PRO A 98 5.87 10.85 -5.88
C PRO A 98 5.86 12.24 -5.23
N HIS A 99 5.09 12.41 -4.14
CA HIS A 99 5.01 13.68 -3.43
C HIS A 99 6.24 13.88 -2.53
N GLU A 100 6.60 12.87 -1.73
CA GLU A 100 7.76 12.94 -0.85
C GLU A 100 9.10 12.66 -1.57
N GLY A 101 9.06 12.11 -2.79
CA GLY A 101 10.26 11.83 -3.59
C GLY A 101 11.13 10.69 -3.04
N ARG A 102 10.57 9.85 -2.16
CA ARG A 102 11.26 8.74 -1.48
C ARG A 102 10.43 7.46 -1.48
N ASN A 103 11.09 6.35 -1.19
CA ASN A 103 10.38 5.12 -0.85
C ASN A 103 9.72 5.28 0.52
N ILE A 104 8.50 4.79 0.65
CA ILE A 104 7.72 4.72 1.90
C ILE A 104 7.35 3.25 2.15
N SER A 105 7.30 2.84 3.43
CA SER A 105 6.90 1.48 3.82
C SER A 105 6.06 1.50 5.10
N LYS A 106 4.77 1.83 4.96
CA LYS A 106 3.82 1.97 6.09
C LYS A 106 3.24 0.63 6.55
N ALA A 107 2.92 0.55 7.84
CA ALA A 107 2.14 -0.54 8.42
C ALA A 107 0.66 -0.43 8.00
N VAL A 108 0.07 -1.55 7.61
CA VAL A 108 -1.35 -1.65 7.26
C VAL A 108 -2.03 -2.60 8.24
N TRP A 109 -3.00 -2.08 8.98
CA TRP A 109 -3.73 -2.84 10.00
C TRP A 109 -4.63 -3.88 9.36
N ALA A 110 -4.70 -5.07 9.95
CA ALA A 110 -5.47 -6.19 9.40
C ALA A 110 -6.97 -5.89 9.26
N GLN A 111 -7.50 -4.97 10.09
CA GLN A 111 -8.89 -4.51 10.04
C GLN A 111 -9.17 -3.53 8.88
N ASN A 112 -8.13 -2.92 8.31
CA ASN A 112 -8.22 -1.95 7.21
C ASN A 112 -8.01 -2.59 5.84
N LEU A 113 -7.45 -3.82 5.78
CA LEU A 113 -7.21 -4.52 4.51
C LEU A 113 -8.28 -5.57 4.24
N VAL A 114 -9.11 -5.33 3.23
CA VAL A 114 -10.14 -6.25 2.75
C VAL A 114 -9.64 -6.97 1.50
N MET A 115 -9.76 -8.29 1.49
CA MET A 115 -9.42 -9.15 0.35
C MET A 115 -10.37 -10.35 0.30
N ASP A 116 -10.39 -11.06 -0.83
CA ASP A 116 -11.12 -12.31 -0.96
C ASP A 116 -10.57 -13.37 0.02
N TYR A 117 -11.46 -14.00 0.79
CA TYR A 117 -11.11 -15.03 1.76
C TYR A 117 -10.62 -16.33 1.10
N GLU A 118 -11.07 -16.62 -0.13
CA GLU A 118 -10.67 -17.82 -0.88
C GLU A 118 -9.37 -17.60 -1.70
N ALA A 119 -8.76 -16.42 -1.64
CA ALA A 119 -7.50 -16.13 -2.31
C ALA A 119 -6.34 -16.95 -1.72
N GLU A 120 -5.69 -17.76 -2.56
CA GLU A 120 -4.54 -18.59 -2.17
C GLU A 120 -3.35 -17.80 -1.60
N SER A 121 -3.19 -16.54 -2.02
CA SER A 121 -2.17 -15.62 -1.50
C SER A 121 -2.57 -14.16 -1.73
N LEU A 122 -1.91 -13.25 -1.01
CA LEU A 122 -2.00 -11.81 -1.29
C LEU A 122 -1.72 -11.49 -2.76
N ASP A 123 -0.74 -12.13 -3.39
CA ASP A 123 -0.36 -11.84 -4.78
C ASP A 123 -1.43 -12.27 -5.79
N ARG A 124 -2.08 -13.41 -5.54
CA ARG A 124 -3.14 -13.99 -6.40
C ARG A 124 -4.52 -13.40 -6.15
N ALA A 125 -4.72 -12.66 -5.06
CA ALA A 125 -5.99 -12.03 -4.74
C ALA A 125 -6.40 -11.05 -5.87
N PRO A 126 -7.59 -11.23 -6.50
CA PRO A 126 -8.02 -10.42 -7.65
C PRO A 126 -8.33 -8.97 -7.26
N ARG A 127 -8.70 -8.75 -5.99
CA ARG A 127 -8.89 -7.43 -5.39
C ARG A 127 -8.29 -7.39 -3.99
N LYS A 128 -7.70 -6.24 -3.65
CA LYS A 128 -7.13 -5.93 -2.34
C LYS A 128 -7.46 -4.47 -2.08
N SER A 129 -8.27 -4.20 -1.08
CA SER A 129 -8.81 -2.87 -0.79
C SER A 129 -8.36 -2.44 0.60
N GLU A 130 -7.62 -1.35 0.68
CA GLU A 130 -7.12 -0.76 1.92
C GLU A 130 -7.94 0.48 2.26
N GLU A 131 -8.52 0.52 3.46
CA GLU A 131 -9.13 1.72 4.02
C GLU A 131 -8.08 2.57 4.74
N PHE A 132 -7.99 3.86 4.40
CA PHE A 132 -7.04 4.80 4.99
C PHE A 132 -7.63 6.21 5.11
N GLU A 133 -7.19 6.91 6.14
CA GLU A 133 -7.66 8.25 6.51
C GLU A 133 -6.67 9.32 6.02
N LEU A 134 -7.18 10.44 5.50
CA LEU A 134 -6.39 11.64 5.18
C LEU A 134 -7.06 12.89 5.76
N TYR A 135 -6.25 13.86 6.19
CA TYR A 135 -6.74 15.18 6.58
C TYR A 135 -6.94 16.09 5.37
N ASP A 136 -7.67 17.18 5.56
CA ASP A 136 -7.96 18.18 4.51
C ASP A 136 -6.72 18.70 3.79
N GLN A 137 -5.64 18.99 4.54
CA GLN A 137 -4.35 19.39 3.96
C GLN A 137 -3.74 18.31 3.03
N ASP A 138 -3.83 17.03 3.42
CA ASP A 138 -3.29 15.90 2.67
C ASP A 138 -4.02 15.73 1.33
N ILE A 139 -5.34 15.96 1.31
CA ILE A 139 -6.17 15.91 0.11
C ILE A 139 -5.82 17.09 -0.80
N ILE A 140 -5.80 18.31 -0.25
CA ILE A 140 -5.48 19.55 -0.98
C ILE A 140 -4.09 19.49 -1.64
N GLU A 141 -3.08 18.96 -0.95
CA GLU A 141 -1.72 18.82 -1.48
C GLU A 141 -1.66 17.83 -2.66
N ARG A 142 -2.38 16.70 -2.58
CA ARG A 142 -2.44 15.69 -3.65
C ARG A 142 -3.19 16.19 -4.89
N VAL A 143 -4.25 16.98 -4.70
CA VAL A 143 -4.98 17.66 -5.78
C VAL A 143 -4.11 18.75 -6.42
N ARG A 144 -3.45 19.61 -5.63
CA ARG A 144 -2.55 20.66 -6.14
C ARG A 144 -1.30 20.11 -6.85
N ALA A 145 -0.83 18.93 -6.46
CA ALA A 145 0.25 18.23 -7.14
C ALA A 145 -0.19 17.57 -8.47
N GLY A 146 -1.49 17.60 -8.81
CA GLY A 146 -2.04 16.95 -10.00
C GLY A 146 -2.05 15.41 -9.91
N ILE A 147 -1.88 14.84 -8.71
CA ILE A 147 -1.87 13.40 -8.48
C ILE A 147 -3.30 12.88 -8.37
N TRP A 148 -4.19 13.67 -7.75
CA TRP A 148 -5.61 13.37 -7.54
C TRP A 148 -6.49 14.41 -8.25
N ILE A 149 -7.66 13.99 -8.70
CA ILE A 149 -8.75 14.92 -9.03
C ILE A 149 -9.46 15.36 -7.74
N GLU A 150 -10.08 16.55 -7.76
CA GLU A 150 -10.78 17.07 -6.59
C GLU A 150 -12.00 16.20 -6.24
N PRO A 151 -12.09 15.62 -5.02
CA PRO A 151 -13.24 14.83 -4.61
C PRO A 151 -14.51 15.69 -4.49
N ASP A 152 -15.68 15.08 -4.68
CA ASP A 152 -16.96 15.77 -4.52
C ASP A 152 -17.38 15.86 -3.04
N LEU A 153 -16.57 16.59 -2.26
CA LEU A 153 -16.60 16.66 -0.80
C LEU A 153 -16.94 18.05 -0.29
N GLU A 154 -17.92 18.15 0.61
CA GLU A 154 -18.12 19.33 1.45
C GLU A 154 -17.30 19.18 2.74
N MET A 155 -16.17 19.88 2.82
CA MET A 155 -15.28 19.88 3.98
C MET A 155 -15.90 20.72 5.11
N GLN A 156 -16.48 20.05 6.11
CA GLN A 156 -17.21 20.70 7.21
C GLN A 156 -16.37 20.92 8.48
N ASP A 157 -15.24 20.21 8.63
CA ASP A 157 -14.37 20.25 9.80
C ASP A 157 -12.91 19.92 9.40
N GLU A 158 -12.05 20.94 9.35
CA GLU A 158 -10.65 20.82 8.90
C GLU A 158 -9.79 19.89 9.77
N GLU A 159 -10.21 19.58 11.00
CA GLU A 159 -9.51 18.67 11.93
C GLU A 159 -10.05 17.22 11.87
N LYS A 160 -11.12 16.96 11.12
CA LYS A 160 -11.67 15.61 10.93
C LYS A 160 -11.05 14.97 9.67
N PRO A 161 -10.42 13.79 9.76
CA PRO A 161 -9.97 13.09 8.57
C PRO A 161 -11.15 12.51 7.77
N GLU A 162 -10.98 12.43 6.47
CA GLU A 162 -11.90 11.75 5.54
C GLU A 162 -11.35 10.39 5.10
N LEU A 163 -12.26 9.46 4.81
CA LEU A 163 -11.96 8.04 4.65
C LEU A 163 -11.92 7.65 3.17
N PHE A 164 -10.77 7.12 2.74
CA PHE A 164 -10.52 6.68 1.38
C PHE A 164 -10.31 5.16 1.31
N ILE A 165 -10.56 4.60 0.14
CA ILE A 165 -10.27 3.21 -0.19
C ILE A 165 -9.27 3.20 -1.35
N GLU A 166 -8.11 2.61 -1.16
CA GLU A 166 -7.20 2.28 -2.27
C GLU A 166 -7.37 0.80 -2.64
N GLN A 167 -7.84 0.55 -3.86
CA GLN A 167 -8.12 -0.78 -4.37
C GLN A 167 -7.15 -1.18 -5.48
N HIS A 168 -6.31 -2.17 -5.20
CA HIS A 168 -5.59 -2.93 -6.21
C HIS A 168 -6.60 -3.87 -6.90
N THR A 169 -6.85 -3.69 -8.20
CA THR A 169 -7.81 -4.48 -8.99
C THR A 169 -7.28 -4.71 -10.41
N SER A 170 -8.04 -5.38 -11.27
CA SER A 170 -7.86 -5.33 -12.72
C SER A 170 -9.09 -4.73 -13.41
N LEU A 171 -8.88 -3.86 -14.38
CA LEU A 171 -9.89 -3.15 -15.16
C LEU A 171 -9.55 -3.20 -16.65
N ASP A 172 -10.59 -3.14 -17.48
CA ASP A 172 -10.53 -3.06 -18.94
C ASP A 172 -11.07 -1.66 -19.25
N LEU A 173 -10.17 -0.73 -19.56
CA LEU A 173 -10.44 0.72 -19.64
C LEU A 173 -10.46 1.25 -21.08
N ASP A 174 -10.01 0.45 -22.05
CA ASP A 174 -10.05 0.72 -23.49
C ASP A 174 -11.06 -0.19 -24.24
N GLU A 175 -11.77 -1.06 -23.52
CA GLU A 175 -12.79 -2.00 -24.01
C GLU A 175 -12.24 -3.09 -24.98
N ASP A 176 -10.95 -3.44 -24.88
CA ASP A 176 -10.33 -4.47 -25.73
C ASP A 176 -10.67 -5.92 -25.31
N GLY A 177 -11.21 -6.09 -24.10
CA GLY A 177 -11.57 -7.38 -23.50
C GLY A 177 -10.53 -7.97 -22.54
N TYR A 178 -9.40 -7.30 -22.32
CA TYR A 178 -8.32 -7.68 -21.41
C TYR A 178 -8.28 -6.75 -20.19
N LYS A 179 -8.21 -7.35 -18.99
CA LYS A 179 -8.22 -6.60 -17.73
C LYS A 179 -6.81 -6.37 -17.22
N GLU A 180 -6.30 -5.17 -17.43
CA GLU A 180 -5.00 -4.73 -16.94
C GLU A 180 -5.02 -4.37 -15.44
N PRO A 181 -3.90 -4.52 -14.72
CA PRO A 181 -3.85 -4.31 -13.29
C PRO A 181 -3.67 -2.82 -12.96
N TYR A 182 -4.61 -2.31 -12.16
CA TYR A 182 -4.66 -0.91 -11.73
C TYR A 182 -4.68 -0.79 -10.20
N VAL A 183 -4.35 0.42 -9.74
CA VAL A 183 -4.64 0.94 -8.41
C VAL A 183 -5.68 2.05 -8.59
N VAL A 184 -6.80 1.95 -7.88
CA VAL A 184 -7.90 2.92 -7.91
C VAL A 184 -8.08 3.48 -6.52
N THR A 185 -8.03 4.79 -6.34
CA THR A 185 -8.33 5.46 -5.08
C THR A 185 -9.72 6.09 -5.16
N VAL A 186 -10.57 5.79 -4.18
CA VAL A 186 -11.97 6.24 -4.11
C VAL A 186 -12.24 6.87 -2.75
N HIS A 187 -12.91 8.02 -2.72
CA HIS A 187 -13.45 8.55 -1.46
C HIS A 187 -14.66 7.71 -1.01
N LYS A 188 -14.68 7.24 0.23
CA LYS A 188 -15.59 6.17 0.66
C LYS A 188 -17.06 6.58 0.68
N ASP A 189 -17.36 7.77 1.22
CA ASP A 189 -18.76 8.17 1.46
C ASP A 189 -19.43 8.75 0.22
N THR A 190 -18.67 9.40 -0.67
CA THR A 190 -19.19 9.99 -1.93
C THR A 190 -19.04 9.06 -3.14
N ALA A 191 -18.30 7.96 -2.99
CA ALA A 191 -17.88 7.04 -4.06
C ALA A 191 -17.12 7.72 -5.22
N THR A 192 -16.59 8.94 -5.04
CA THR A 192 -15.82 9.65 -6.06
C THR A 192 -14.47 8.97 -6.28
N VAL A 193 -14.17 8.54 -7.51
CA VAL A 193 -12.83 8.05 -7.89
C VAL A 193 -11.90 9.26 -7.99
N VAL A 194 -10.93 9.39 -7.09
CA VAL A 194 -9.99 10.53 -7.07
C VAL A 194 -8.71 10.26 -7.86
N ARG A 195 -8.39 8.99 -8.14
CA ARG A 195 -7.18 8.58 -8.87
C ARG A 195 -7.32 7.20 -9.47
N ILE A 196 -6.87 7.05 -10.72
CA ILE A 196 -6.51 5.76 -11.32
C ILE A 196 -5.00 5.80 -11.67
N THR A 197 -4.28 4.70 -11.45
CA THR A 197 -2.86 4.56 -11.83
C THR A 197 -2.54 3.11 -12.17
N ALA A 198 -1.75 2.90 -13.24
CA ALA A 198 -1.28 1.59 -13.66
C ALA A 198 -0.48 0.90 -12.54
N ARG A 199 -0.70 -0.40 -12.31
CA ARG A 199 -0.01 -1.21 -11.30
C ARG A 199 1.10 -2.06 -11.90
N TYR A 200 1.86 -1.47 -12.82
CA TYR A 200 2.95 -2.12 -13.56
C TYR A 200 3.86 -1.08 -14.19
N ASP A 201 5.14 -1.42 -14.35
CA ASP A 201 6.17 -0.56 -14.93
C ASP A 201 6.36 -0.84 -16.44
N GLU A 202 7.12 0.00 -17.15
CA GLU A 202 7.41 -0.17 -18.60
C GLU A 202 8.03 -1.53 -18.94
N ASP A 203 8.89 -2.04 -18.04
CA ASP A 203 9.56 -3.32 -18.19
C ASP A 203 8.59 -4.50 -18.02
N ALA A 204 7.32 -4.22 -17.71
CA ALA A 204 6.23 -5.17 -17.55
C ALA A 204 5.18 -5.11 -18.69
N ILE A 205 5.50 -4.81 -19.96
CA ILE A 205 4.52 -4.84 -21.09
C ILE A 205 5.04 -5.59 -22.36
N PHE A 206 4.74 -6.89 -22.53
CA PHE A 206 5.15 -7.73 -23.69
C PHE A 206 4.18 -7.55 -24.87
N ILE A 207 4.71 -7.16 -26.03
CA ILE A 207 3.98 -7.17 -27.30
C ILE A 207 4.42 -8.38 -28.13
N LYS A 208 3.45 -9.15 -28.66
CA LYS A 208 3.71 -10.26 -29.58
C LYS A 208 3.35 -9.86 -31.00
N ASP A 209 4.35 -9.82 -31.88
CA ASP A 209 4.18 -9.45 -33.29
C ASP A 209 3.09 -10.28 -34.00
N GLY A 210 2.16 -9.57 -34.67
CA GLY A 210 1.28 -10.13 -35.70
C GLY A 210 -0.23 -10.13 -35.40
N LYS A 211 -0.66 -10.04 -34.13
CA LYS A 211 -2.05 -9.79 -33.70
C LYS A 211 -2.04 -9.16 -32.31
N ASN A 212 -2.76 -8.05 -32.13
CA ASN A 212 -2.87 -7.33 -30.86
C ASN A 212 -3.21 -8.29 -29.72
N LEU A 213 -2.30 -8.36 -28.76
CA LEU A 213 -2.44 -9.05 -27.48
C LEU A 213 -1.29 -8.56 -26.60
N ILE A 214 -1.50 -7.39 -25.99
CA ILE A 214 -0.57 -6.82 -25.02
C ILE A 214 -0.65 -7.72 -23.78
N THR A 215 0.43 -8.44 -23.50
CA THR A 215 0.54 -9.32 -22.33
C THR A 215 1.58 -8.70 -21.41
N ILE A 216 1.38 -8.57 -20.11
CA ILE A 216 2.34 -7.82 -19.26
C ILE A 216 3.73 -8.51 -19.15
N GLY A 217 4.83 -7.86 -19.62
CA GLY A 217 6.25 -8.25 -19.34
C GLY A 217 7.50 -7.75 -20.16
N GLY A 218 7.43 -6.82 -21.14
CA GLY A 218 8.51 -5.83 -21.45
C GLY A 218 8.99 -5.50 -22.91
N LYS A 219 8.42 -4.48 -23.59
CA LYS A 219 9.10 -3.48 -24.48
C LYS A 219 8.31 -2.17 -24.68
N LYS A 220 9.01 -1.13 -25.13
CA LYS A 220 9.16 0.10 -24.32
C LYS A 220 8.78 1.40 -25.07
N ARG A 221 7.56 1.47 -25.62
CA ARG A 221 7.14 2.64 -26.43
C ARG A 221 5.72 3.16 -26.22
N GLU A 222 4.79 2.34 -25.73
CA GLU A 222 3.36 2.68 -25.61
C GLU A 222 2.95 3.12 -24.19
N VAL A 223 3.82 2.99 -23.17
CA VAL A 223 3.55 3.41 -21.78
C VAL A 223 3.22 4.90 -21.69
N ARG A 224 3.84 5.72 -22.55
CA ARG A 224 3.54 7.14 -22.60
C ARG A 224 2.10 7.38 -23.10
N GLU A 225 1.69 6.70 -24.16
CA GLU A 225 0.34 6.80 -24.71
C GLU A 225 -0.70 6.26 -23.71
N TYR A 226 -0.35 5.21 -22.95
CA TYR A 226 -1.18 4.67 -21.87
C TYR A 226 -1.30 5.58 -20.65
N ASN A 227 -0.20 6.19 -20.20
CA ASN A 227 -0.24 7.19 -19.14
C ASN A 227 -1.02 8.44 -19.61
N GLU A 228 -0.88 8.84 -20.88
CA GLU A 228 -1.69 9.89 -21.51
C GLU A 228 -3.19 9.50 -21.59
N GLN A 229 -3.53 8.20 -21.73
CA GLN A 229 -4.92 7.70 -21.62
C GLN A 229 -5.44 7.74 -20.17
N VAL A 230 -4.63 7.33 -19.18
CA VAL A 230 -4.99 7.42 -17.76
C VAL A 230 -5.15 8.88 -17.32
N GLU A 231 -4.30 9.79 -17.80
CA GLU A 231 -4.45 11.24 -17.65
C GLU A 231 -5.75 11.73 -18.31
N GLN A 232 -6.08 11.27 -19.52
CA GLN A 232 -7.36 11.58 -20.19
C GLN A 232 -8.57 11.08 -19.41
N GLN A 233 -8.54 9.87 -18.85
CA GLN A 233 -9.64 9.33 -18.05
C GLN A 233 -9.77 10.00 -16.68
N ASN A 234 -8.65 10.41 -16.07
CA ASN A 234 -8.69 11.28 -14.88
C ASN A 234 -9.32 12.64 -15.24
N MET A 235 -8.98 13.24 -16.40
CA MET A 235 -9.61 14.48 -16.88
C MET A 235 -11.11 14.32 -17.23
N GLU A 236 -11.51 13.20 -17.84
CA GLU A 236 -12.91 12.91 -18.15
C GLU A 236 -13.74 12.66 -16.88
N SER A 237 -13.17 11.94 -15.91
CA SER A 237 -13.76 11.76 -14.58
C SER A 237 -13.93 13.09 -13.83
N ALA A 238 -12.96 14.00 -13.95
CA ALA A 238 -13.05 15.36 -13.40
C ALA A 238 -14.15 16.18 -14.10
N MET A 239 -14.27 16.12 -15.43
CA MET A 239 -15.35 16.79 -16.17
C MET A 239 -16.74 16.25 -15.79
N LEU A 240 -16.86 14.94 -15.57
CA LEU A 240 -18.11 14.31 -15.11
C LEU A 240 -18.48 14.76 -13.68
N ALA A 241 -17.51 14.85 -12.77
CA ALA A 241 -17.72 15.40 -11.43
C ALA A 241 -18.16 16.88 -11.48
N GLU A 242 -17.53 17.70 -12.32
CA GLU A 242 -17.90 19.11 -12.50
C GLU A 242 -19.31 19.28 -13.08
N GLN A 243 -19.71 18.43 -14.05
CA GLN A 243 -21.08 18.41 -14.58
C GLN A 243 -22.12 17.96 -13.55
N ALA A 244 -21.79 16.98 -12.70
CA ALA A 244 -22.66 16.54 -11.62
C ALA A 244 -22.93 17.68 -10.62
N ARG A 245 -21.88 18.39 -10.20
CA ARG A 245 -21.97 19.59 -9.35
C ARG A 245 -22.88 20.66 -9.96
N GLN A 246 -22.71 20.99 -11.25
CA GLN A 246 -23.55 21.98 -11.95
C GLN A 246 -25.02 21.57 -12.12
N SER A 247 -25.33 20.27 -12.05
CA SER A 247 -26.70 19.75 -12.15
C SER A 247 -27.46 19.68 -10.81
N THR A 248 -26.76 19.91 -9.69
CA THR A 248 -27.28 19.71 -8.33
C THR A 248 -27.42 21.03 -7.52
N GLY A 249 -27.07 22.17 -8.13
CA GLY A 249 -27.27 23.53 -7.60
C GLY A 249 -28.42 24.28 -8.27
#